data_AF-A0A359E4V2-F1
#
_entry.id   AF-A0A359E4V2-F1
#
_cell.length_a   1.000
_cell.length_b   1.000
_cell.length_c   1.000
_cell.angle_alpha   90.00
_cell.angle_beta   90.00
_cell.angle_gamma   90.00
#
_symmetry.space_group_name_H-M   'P 1'
#
loop_
_entity.id
_entity.type
_entity.pdbx_description
1 polymer ?
#
loop_
_entity_poly.entity_id
_entity_poly.type
_entity_poly.pdbx_seq_one_letter_code
_entity_poly.pdbx_strand_id
1 'polypeptide(L)'
;MKNIKSKILTHQIMKPLSTLIVLLFLVSSVSLHAQSRVGTTAAPFLTLGVGAKGSALGHANTVITSGAEGLFWNPATIALKNEGGTYSSGYL
;
A
#
# COMPACT_ATOMS: atom_id res chain seq x y z
N MET A 1 47.36 -31.54 36.26
CA MET A 1 45.88 -31.33 36.39
C MET A 1 45.36 -29.97 35.88
N LYS A 2 46.19 -28.92 35.68
CA LYS A 2 45.74 -27.60 35.21
C LYS A 2 45.28 -27.55 33.73
N ASN A 3 45.84 -28.37 32.85
CA ASN A 3 45.52 -28.34 31.41
C ASN A 3 44.10 -28.83 31.05
N ILE A 4 43.53 -29.74 31.83
CA ILE A 4 42.21 -30.31 31.54
C ILE A 4 41.10 -29.31 31.90
N LYS A 5 41.21 -28.64 33.06
CA LYS A 5 40.24 -27.61 33.46
C LYS A 5 40.25 -26.40 32.53
N SER A 6 41.43 -25.97 32.06
CA SER A 6 41.56 -24.88 31.07
C SER A 6 40.86 -25.20 29.75
N LYS A 7 41.04 -26.43 29.23
CA LYS A 7 40.43 -26.88 27.98
C LYS A 7 38.90 -27.05 28.09
N ILE A 8 38.41 -27.42 29.26
CA ILE A 8 36.96 -27.46 29.54
C ILE A 8 36.40 -26.04 29.59
N LEU A 9 37.09 -25.11 30.26
CA LEU A 9 36.66 -23.71 30.38
C LEU A 9 36.56 -23.02 29.01
N THR A 10 37.53 -23.21 28.13
CA THR A 10 37.46 -22.65 26.76
C THR A 10 36.30 -23.24 25.95
N HIS A 11 36.04 -24.54 26.08
CA HIS A 11 34.92 -25.17 25.37
C HIS A 11 33.55 -24.70 25.88
N GLN A 12 33.42 -24.38 27.18
CA GLN A 12 32.21 -23.82 27.77
C GLN A 12 31.96 -22.36 27.33
N ILE A 13 33.02 -21.60 27.02
CA ILE A 13 32.92 -20.20 26.57
C ILE A 13 32.73 -20.10 25.05
N MET A 14 33.37 -20.96 24.26
CA MET A 14 33.30 -20.93 22.79
C MET A 14 31.96 -21.40 22.23
N LYS A 15 31.28 -22.32 22.92
CA LYS A 15 29.93 -22.80 22.55
C LYS A 15 28.87 -21.69 22.52
N PRO A 16 28.62 -20.93 23.61
CA PRO A 16 27.62 -19.86 23.62
C PRO A 16 28.02 -18.69 22.70
N LEU A 17 29.32 -18.44 22.53
CA LEU A 17 29.81 -17.40 21.62
C LEU A 17 29.47 -17.72 20.16
N SER A 18 29.61 -18.99 19.76
CA SER A 18 29.21 -19.45 18.43
C SER A 18 27.70 -19.31 18.22
N THR A 19 26.87 -19.69 19.19
CA THR A 19 25.41 -19.53 19.10
C THR A 19 24.99 -18.07 19.02
N LEU A 20 25.66 -17.18 19.77
CA LEU A 20 25.39 -15.74 19.73
C LEU A 20 25.70 -15.13 18.36
N ILE A 21 26.83 -15.51 17.76
CA ILE A 21 27.23 -15.05 16.42
C ILE A 21 26.23 -15.51 15.35
N VAL A 22 25.80 -16.77 15.43
CA VAL A 22 24.77 -17.30 14.53
C VAL A 22 23.46 -16.53 14.69
N LEU A 23 23.01 -16.31 15.92
CA LEU A 23 21.79 -15.55 16.21
C LEU A 23 21.86 -14.11 15.69
N LEU A 24 23.01 -13.45 15.84
CA LEU A 24 23.24 -12.09 15.32
C LEU A 24 23.13 -12.04 13.80
N PHE A 25 23.67 -13.04 13.10
CA PHE A 25 23.63 -13.14 11.64
C PHE A 25 22.21 -13.43 11.12
N LEU A 26 21.41 -14.19 11.87
CA LEU A 26 19.99 -14.42 11.57
C LEU A 26 19.16 -13.12 11.68
N VAL A 27 19.42 -12.30 12.70
CA VAL A 27 18.70 -11.02 12.89
C VAL A 27 19.09 -9.99 11.83
N SER A 28 20.35 -9.95 11.38
CA SER A 28 20.80 -9.01 10.35
C SER A 28 20.20 -9.28 8.96
N SER A 29 19.64 -10.47 8.74
CA SER A 29 19.03 -10.86 7.45
C SER A 29 17.59 -10.35 7.29
N VAL A 30 17.00 -9.72 8.30
CA VAL A 30 15.65 -9.15 8.22
C VAL A 30 15.71 -7.82 7.46
N SER A 31 15.55 -7.90 6.14
CA SER A 31 15.44 -6.70 5.31
C SER A 31 14.04 -6.07 5.44
N LEU A 32 13.94 -5.00 6.23
CA LEU A 32 12.73 -4.16 6.34
C LEU A 32 12.56 -3.34 5.05
N HIS A 33 11.89 -3.90 4.06
CA HIS A 33 11.53 -3.18 2.83
C HIS A 33 10.17 -2.47 3.02
N ALA A 34 10.21 -1.22 3.50
CA ALA A 34 9.04 -0.33 3.44
C ALA A 34 8.84 0.12 1.98
N GLN A 35 8.07 -0.64 1.21
CA GLN A 35 7.87 -0.36 -0.20
C GLN A 35 6.74 0.67 -0.40
N SER A 36 7.10 1.92 -0.67
CA SER A 36 6.16 2.91 -1.19
C SER A 36 6.00 2.73 -2.71
N ARG A 37 5.13 1.81 -3.12
CA ARG A 37 4.69 1.67 -4.52
C ARG A 37 3.62 2.72 -4.85
N VAL A 38 3.91 3.98 -4.57
CA VAL A 38 3.11 5.06 -5.16
C VAL A 38 3.51 5.14 -6.63
N GLY A 39 2.63 4.69 -7.51
CA GLY A 39 2.83 4.91 -8.94
C GLY A 39 3.02 6.40 -9.18
N THR A 40 4.08 6.79 -9.89
CA THR A 40 4.25 8.16 -10.39
C THR A 40 3.26 8.39 -11.53
N THR A 41 1.97 8.33 -11.21
CA THR A 41 0.89 8.58 -12.16
C THR A 41 0.89 10.07 -12.47
N ALA A 42 0.91 10.43 -13.75
CA ALA A 42 1.04 11.81 -14.24
C ALA A 42 -0.05 12.78 -13.74
N ALA A 43 -1.11 12.29 -13.11
CA ALA A 43 -2.27 13.05 -12.66
C ALA A 43 -2.73 12.59 -11.26
N PRO A 44 -2.15 13.13 -10.16
CA PRO A 44 -2.60 12.83 -8.80
C PRO A 44 -4.07 13.20 -8.58
N PHE A 45 -4.58 14.20 -9.30
CA PHE A 45 -5.98 14.64 -9.22
C PHE A 45 -6.98 13.57 -9.69
N LEU A 46 -6.59 12.59 -10.50
CA LEU A 46 -7.48 11.47 -10.88
C LEU A 46 -7.83 10.55 -9.69
N THR A 47 -7.08 10.65 -8.59
CA THR A 47 -7.38 9.93 -7.35
C THR A 47 -8.47 10.63 -6.53
N LEU A 48 -8.70 11.91 -6.79
CA LEU A 48 -9.78 12.69 -6.18
C LEU A 48 -11.00 12.54 -7.09
N GLY A 49 -11.99 11.75 -6.68
CA GLY A 49 -13.19 11.56 -7.47
C GLY A 49 -13.90 12.86 -7.79
N VAL A 50 -14.58 12.91 -8.93
CA VAL A 50 -15.48 14.02 -9.28
C VAL A 50 -16.93 13.64 -8.99
N GLY A 51 -17.73 14.65 -8.65
CA GLY A 51 -19.17 14.49 -8.44
C GLY A 51 -19.53 13.98 -7.03
N ALA A 52 -20.59 14.54 -6.45
CA ALA A 52 -21.00 14.22 -5.09
C ALA A 52 -21.66 12.84 -4.98
N LYS A 53 -22.31 12.32 -6.04
CA LYS A 53 -22.81 10.93 -6.09
C LYS A 53 -21.68 9.92 -5.95
N GLY A 54 -20.64 10.06 -6.77
CA GLY A 54 -19.50 9.16 -6.74
C GLY A 54 -18.71 9.24 -5.44
N SER A 55 -18.62 10.44 -4.86
CA SER A 55 -18.01 10.63 -3.53
C SER A 55 -18.82 9.94 -2.41
N ALA A 56 -20.15 10.07 -2.43
CA ALA A 56 -21.04 9.39 -1.46
C ALA A 56 -20.97 7.85 -1.55
N LEU A 57 -20.71 7.32 -2.75
CA LEU A 57 -20.49 5.88 -2.99
C LEU A 57 -19.05 5.43 -2.71
N GLY A 58 -18.21 6.30 -2.12
CA GLY A 58 -16.81 5.97 -1.84
C GLY A 58 -15.98 5.71 -3.08
N HIS A 59 -16.22 6.47 -4.15
CA HIS A 59 -15.55 6.36 -5.47
C HIS A 59 -15.97 5.14 -6.31
N ALA A 60 -17.06 4.47 -5.97
CA ALA A 60 -17.60 3.32 -6.72
C ALA A 60 -18.70 3.73 -7.71
N ASN A 61 -18.37 4.51 -8.76
CA ASN A 61 -19.38 5.15 -9.63
C ASN A 61 -19.24 4.89 -11.14
N THR A 62 -18.80 3.72 -11.56
CA THR A 62 -18.52 3.43 -12.99
C THR A 62 -19.75 3.18 -13.85
N VAL A 63 -20.82 2.63 -13.27
CA VAL A 63 -22.04 2.26 -14.01
C VAL A 63 -23.14 3.32 -13.88
N ILE A 64 -23.20 4.03 -12.74
CA ILE A 64 -24.27 4.97 -12.40
C ILE A 64 -23.78 6.43 -12.56
N THR A 65 -23.06 6.70 -13.64
CA THR A 65 -22.55 8.05 -13.96
C THR A 65 -23.28 8.63 -15.16
N SER A 66 -23.59 9.92 -15.13
CA SER A 66 -24.34 10.61 -16.19
C SER A 66 -23.94 12.07 -16.33
N GLY A 67 -23.99 12.61 -17.54
CA GLY A 67 -23.62 13.98 -17.85
C GLY A 67 -22.11 14.20 -17.78
N ALA A 68 -21.69 15.39 -17.34
CA ALA A 68 -20.30 15.81 -17.34
C ALA A 68 -19.38 14.95 -16.46
N GLU A 69 -19.90 14.36 -15.38
CA GLU A 69 -19.14 13.42 -14.53
C GLU A 69 -18.80 12.10 -15.25
N GLY A 70 -19.55 11.77 -16.31
CA GLY A 70 -19.27 10.61 -17.17
C GLY A 70 -17.89 10.69 -17.81
N LEU A 71 -17.38 11.88 -18.14
CA LEU A 71 -16.04 12.02 -18.73
C LEU A 71 -14.92 11.51 -17.80
N PHE A 72 -15.14 11.58 -16.49
CA PHE A 72 -14.20 11.10 -15.48
C PHE A 72 -14.42 9.62 -15.14
N TRP A 73 -15.67 9.19 -14.93
CA TRP A 73 -15.98 7.84 -14.45
C TRP A 73 -16.16 6.80 -15.56
N ASN A 74 -16.83 7.18 -16.67
CA ASN A 74 -17.11 6.32 -17.81
C ASN A 74 -17.54 7.16 -19.04
N PRO A 75 -16.65 7.46 -19.99
CA PRO A 75 -16.96 8.35 -21.12
C PRO A 75 -18.15 7.92 -21.99
N ALA A 76 -18.53 6.63 -21.97
CA ALA A 76 -19.70 6.13 -22.69
C ALA A 76 -21.02 6.73 -22.17
N THR A 77 -21.05 7.24 -20.94
CA THR A 77 -22.26 7.77 -20.30
C THR A 77 -22.45 9.28 -20.45
N ILE A 78 -21.58 9.96 -21.21
CA ILE A 78 -21.63 11.43 -21.38
C ILE A 78 -22.95 11.93 -21.98
N ALA A 79 -23.60 11.10 -22.80
CA ALA A 79 -24.90 11.40 -23.40
C ALA A 79 -26.09 11.15 -22.45
N LEU A 80 -25.86 10.48 -21.31
CA LEU A 80 -26.90 10.22 -20.32
C LEU A 80 -27.16 11.50 -19.51
N LYS A 81 -28.43 11.80 -19.27
CA LYS A 81 -28.85 12.95 -18.47
C LYS A 81 -29.03 12.56 -17.01
N ASN A 82 -28.78 13.51 -16.12
CA ASN A 82 -29.16 13.42 -14.72
C ASN A 82 -30.68 13.57 -14.56
N GLU A 83 -31.19 13.13 -13.41
CA GLU A 83 -32.56 13.43 -12.99
C GLU A 83 -32.80 14.94 -13.08
N GLY A 84 -33.91 15.36 -13.69
CA GLY A 84 -34.16 16.77 -14.04
C GLY A 84 -33.71 17.19 -15.45
N GLY A 85 -33.10 16.28 -16.23
CA GLY A 85 -32.76 16.52 -17.64
C GLY A 85 -31.48 17.34 -17.86
N THR A 86 -30.68 17.54 -16.80
CA THR A 86 -29.44 18.31 -16.84
C THR A 86 -28.24 17.40 -17.17
N TYR A 87 -27.18 17.98 -17.71
CA TYR A 87 -25.87 17.29 -17.88
C TYR A 87 -24.86 17.72 -16.81
N SER A 88 -25.25 18.62 -15.90
CA SER A 88 -24.39 19.12 -14.84
C SER A 88 -24.23 18.06 -13.73
N SER A 89 -23.06 17.99 -13.12
CA SER A 89 -22.75 17.11 -11.97
C SER A 89 -23.25 17.69 -10.63
N GLY A 90 -24.15 18.67 -10.66
CA GLY A 90 -24.77 19.27 -9.48
C GLY A 90 -26.12 18.62 -9.16
N TYR A 91 -26.45 18.54 -7.87
CA TYR A 91 -27.81 18.24 -7.42
C TYR A 91 -28.63 19.54 -7.44
N LEU A 92 -29.05 19.99 -8.62
CA LEU A 92 -30.03 21.06 -8.81
C LEU A 92 -30.95 20.71 -9.97
#